data_AF-A0A227GRK5-F1
#
_entry.id   AF-A0A227GRK5-F1
#
_cell.length_a   1.000
_cell.length_b   1.000
_cell.length_c   1.000
_cell.angle_alpha   90.00
_cell.angle_beta   90.00
_cell.angle_gamma   90.00
#
_symmetry.space_group_name_H-M   'P 1'
#
loop_
_entity.id
_entity.type
_entity.pdbx_description
1 polymer ?
#
loop_
_entity_poly.entity_id
_entity_poly.type
_entity_poly.pdbx_seq_one_letter_code
_entity_poly.pdbx_strand_id
1 'polypeptide(L)' 'PASMEVVCCSIKDRPRFRYRGMMLDCARHFHSVEQVKRLINQLAHYKFNTFHWHLTDDEGWRIEIKSLPQLTD' A
#
# COMPACT_ATOMS: atom_id res chain seq x y z
N PRO A 1 -3.25 -19.94 27.60
CA PRO A 1 -3.23 -19.68 26.14
C PRO A 1 -4.51 -20.23 25.49
N ALA A 2 -5.28 -19.40 24.78
CA ALA A 2 -6.44 -19.89 24.03
C ALA A 2 -5.98 -20.72 22.83
N SER A 3 -6.61 -21.87 22.60
CA SER A 3 -6.39 -22.67 21.39
C SER A 3 -7.11 -22.01 20.21
N MET A 4 -6.48 -22.03 19.02
CA MET A 4 -7.17 -21.71 17.77
C MET A 4 -7.78 -22.98 17.18
N GLU A 5 -9.03 -22.87 16.72
CA GLU A 5 -9.73 -23.91 15.97
C GLU A 5 -9.95 -23.45 14.53
N VAL A 6 -9.77 -24.37 13.58
CA VAL A 6 -9.97 -24.12 12.14
C VAL A 6 -10.70 -25.32 11.54
N VAL A 7 -11.65 -25.06 10.63
CA VAL A 7 -12.44 -26.09 9.97
C VAL A 7 -11.60 -26.89 8.97
N CYS A 8 -11.74 -28.22 8.98
CA CYS A 8 -11.17 -29.09 7.96
C CYS A 8 -11.73 -28.73 6.56
N CYS A 9 -10.87 -28.34 5.63
CA CYS A 9 -11.27 -27.98 4.28
C CYS A 9 -10.15 -28.26 3.26
N SER A 10 -10.50 -28.24 1.97
CA SER A 10 -9.55 -28.27 0.85
C SER A 10 -9.76 -27.04 -0.03
N ILE A 11 -8.72 -26.23 -0.20
CA ILE A 11 -8.77 -24.97 -0.95
C ILE A 11 -7.88 -25.08 -2.19
N LYS A 12 -8.45 -24.82 -3.38
CA LYS A 12 -7.72 -24.59 -4.63
C LYS A 12 -7.92 -23.13 -5.03
N ASP A 13 -6.87 -22.33 -4.99
CA ASP A 13 -6.96 -20.88 -5.22
C ASP A 13 -5.91 -20.40 -6.23
N ARG A 14 -6.27 -19.42 -7.06
CA ARG A 14 -5.37 -18.74 -7.99
C ARG A 14 -5.93 -17.36 -8.35
N PRO A 15 -5.06 -16.34 -8.57
CA PRO A 15 -5.53 -15.03 -9.01
C PRO A 15 -6.09 -15.08 -10.43
N ARG A 16 -7.22 -14.40 -10.67
CA ARG A 16 -7.76 -14.18 -12.02
C ARG A 16 -6.86 -13.25 -12.84
N PHE A 17 -6.35 -12.20 -12.20
CA PHE A 17 -5.51 -11.17 -12.83
C PHE A 17 -4.14 -11.10 -12.17
N ARG A 18 -3.10 -10.91 -13.00
CA ARG A 18 -1.71 -10.75 -12.53
C ARG A 18 -1.53 -9.46 -11.74
N TYR A 19 -2.14 -8.36 -12.19
CA TYR A 19 -2.09 -7.06 -11.53
C TYR A 19 -3.33 -6.86 -10.66
N ARG A 20 -3.13 -6.62 -9.35
CA ARG A 20 -4.17 -6.32 -8.37
C ARG A 20 -3.69 -5.14 -7.55
N GLY A 21 -3.95 -3.95 -8.09
CA GLY A 21 -3.39 -2.70 -7.60
C GLY A 21 -4.37 -1.86 -6.80
N MET A 22 -3.83 -1.06 -5.89
CA MET A 22 -4.50 0.03 -5.21
C MET A 22 -3.62 1.28 -5.30
N MET A 23 -4.22 2.42 -5.61
CA MET A 23 -3.52 3.71 -5.66
C MET A 23 -3.82 4.51 -4.40
N LEU A 24 -2.79 5.08 -3.79
CA LEU A 24 -2.91 6.05 -2.70
C LEU A 24 -2.31 7.38 -3.14
N ASP A 25 -3.13 8.41 -3.05
CA ASP A 25 -2.73 9.81 -3.22
C ASP A 25 -2.14 10.35 -1.92
N CYS A 26 -0.83 10.59 -1.93
CA CYS A 26 -0.12 11.26 -0.85
C CYS A 26 0.18 12.74 -1.16
N ALA A 27 -0.06 13.18 -2.39
CA ALA A 27 0.24 14.54 -2.82
C ALA A 27 -0.77 15.54 -2.27
N ARG A 28 -2.07 15.25 -2.42
CA ARG A 28 -3.17 16.15 -2.00
C ARG A 28 -3.25 16.28 -0.48
N HIS A 29 -3.04 15.18 0.23
CA HIS A 29 -2.90 15.16 1.69
C HIS A 29 -1.80 14.18 2.08
N PHE A 30 -0.92 14.62 2.99
CA PHE A 30 0.17 13.78 3.47
C PHE A 30 -0.34 12.67 4.39
N HIS A 31 0.19 11.46 4.21
CA HIS A 31 -0.04 10.30 5.07
C HIS A 31 1.28 9.87 5.69
N SER A 32 1.29 9.58 7.00
CA SER A 32 2.50 9.14 7.69
C SER A 32 2.98 7.78 7.18
N VAL A 33 4.27 7.48 7.38
CA VAL A 33 4.85 6.19 7.00
C VAL A 33 4.12 5.03 7.67
N GLU A 34 3.70 5.18 8.93
CA GLU A 34 2.93 4.18 9.67
C GLU A 34 1.56 3.94 9.03
N GLN A 35 0.87 5.00 8.60
CA GLN A 35 -0.42 4.89 7.91
C GLN A 35 -0.26 4.15 6.58
N VAL A 36 0.76 4.48 5.79
CA VAL A 36 1.06 3.81 4.51
C VAL A 36 1.41 2.34 4.74
N LYS A 37 2.28 2.04 5.71
CA LYS A 37 2.63 0.64 6.07
C LYS A 37 1.41 -0.16 6.53
N ARG A 38 0.54 0.44 7.34
CA ARG A 38 -0.70 -0.20 7.81
C ARG A 38 -1.61 -0.55 6.63
N LEU A 39 -1.77 0.38 5.67
CA LEU A 39 -2.55 0.13 4.46
C LEU A 39 -1.94 -0.98 3.61
N ILE A 40 -0.63 -0.95 3.34
CA ILE A 40 0.06 -2.02 2.58
C ILE A 40 -0.15 -3.38 3.24
N ASN A 41 -0.08 -3.46 4.57
CA ASN A 41 -0.35 -4.70 5.30
C ASN A 41 -1.81 -5.16 5.10
N GLN A 42 -2.78 -4.26 5.13
CA GLN A 42 -4.19 -4.60 4.84
C GLN A 42 -4.37 -5.08 3.40
N LEU A 43 -3.74 -4.44 2.41
CA LEU A 43 -3.77 -4.86 1.01
C LEU A 43 -3.29 -6.31 0.83
N ALA A 44 -2.25 -6.71 1.56
CA ALA A 44 -1.74 -8.09 1.53
C ALA A 44 -2.74 -9.12 2.07
N HIS A 45 -3.52 -8.79 3.12
CA HIS A 45 -4.59 -9.68 3.62
C HIS A 45 -5.64 -10.00 2.55
N TYR A 46 -5.91 -9.05 1.66
CA TYR A 46 -6.82 -9.20 0.52
C TYR A 46 -6.12 -9.63 -0.78
N LYS A 47 -4.87 -10.09 -0.69
CA LYS A 47 -4.06 -10.59 -1.81
C LYS A 47 -3.79 -9.55 -2.92
N PHE A 48 -3.86 -8.25 -2.67
CA PHE A 48 -3.33 -7.24 -3.59
C PHE A 48 -1.81 -7.40 -3.71
N ASN A 49 -1.25 -7.06 -4.86
CA ASN A 49 0.18 -7.23 -5.13
C ASN A 49 0.84 -6.02 -5.78
N THR A 50 0.14 -4.91 -5.89
CA THR A 50 0.73 -3.65 -6.36
C THR A 50 0.18 -2.48 -5.55
N PHE A 51 1.09 -1.63 -5.11
CA PHE A 51 0.75 -0.36 -4.48
C PHE A 51 1.23 0.76 -5.40
N HIS A 52 0.28 1.46 -6.00
CA HIS A 52 0.57 2.61 -6.84
C HIS A 52 0.64 3.85 -5.94
N TRP A 53 1.85 4.34 -5.73
CA TRP A 53 2.10 5.46 -4.83
C TRP A 53 2.12 6.77 -5.61
N HIS A 54 1.04 7.54 -5.51
CA HIS A 54 0.93 8.85 -6.16
C HIS A 54 1.54 9.91 -5.24
N LEU A 55 2.78 10.28 -5.55
CA LEU A 55 3.68 11.04 -4.66
C LEU A 55 3.78 12.53 -4.98
N THR A 56 3.21 12.97 -6.11
CA THR A 56 3.42 14.30 -6.66
C THR A 56 2.14 14.82 -7.29
N ASP A 57 1.78 16.07 -7.03
CA ASP A 57 0.71 16.79 -7.70
C ASP A 57 0.88 18.31 -7.47
N ASP A 58 -0.06 19.13 -7.94
CA ASP A 58 0.00 20.58 -7.81
C ASP A 58 0.09 21.03 -6.34
N GLU A 59 -0.59 20.33 -5.43
CA GLU A 59 -0.66 20.66 -4.01
C GLU A 59 0.47 20.05 -3.16
N GLY A 60 1.39 19.29 -3.76
CA GLY A 60 2.50 18.75 -2.99
C GLY A 60 3.42 17.76 -3.69
N TRP A 61 4.67 17.79 -3.23
CA TRP A 61 5.73 16.88 -3.63
C TRP A 61 6.24 16.10 -2.42
N ARG A 62 6.17 14.77 -2.46
CA ARG A 62 6.34 13.91 -1.25
C ARG A 62 7.52 12.93 -1.32
N ILE A 63 8.36 13.03 -2.33
CA ILE A 63 9.53 12.17 -2.50
C ILE A 63 10.81 13.00 -2.56
N GLU A 64 11.77 12.69 -1.69
CA GLU A 64 13.06 13.36 -1.71
C GLU A 64 13.80 13.08 -3.03
N ILE A 65 14.26 14.13 -3.69
CA ILE A 65 15.20 14.06 -4.82
C ILE A 65 16.49 14.76 -4.40
N LYS A 66 17.54 13.99 -4.10
CA LYS A 66 18.80 14.52 -3.52
C LYS A 66 19.45 15.67 -4.31
N SER A 67 19.28 15.70 -5.62
CA SER A 67 19.82 16.76 -6.49
C SER A 67 18.94 18.02 -6.56
N LEU A 68 17.71 17.98 -6.01
CA LEU A 68 16.70 19.03 -6.07
C LEU A 68 16.02 19.18 -4.69
N PRO A 69 16.75 19.58 -3.63
CA PRO A 69 16.24 19.64 -2.26
C PRO A 69 15.01 20.56 -2.10
N GLN A 70 14.91 21.62 -2.91
CA GLN A 70 13.80 22.57 -2.91
C GLN A 70 12.41 21.95 -3.20
N LEU A 71 12.35 20.68 -3.62
CA LEU A 71 11.09 19.97 -3.82
C LEU A 71 10.47 19.47 -2.50
N THR A 72 11.23 19.40 -1.41
CA THR A 72 10.77 18.87 -0.11
C THR A 72 11.12 19.72 1.11
N ASP A 73 11.92 20.77 0.95
CA ASP A 73 12.39 21.66 2.02
C ASP A 73 11.29 22.57 2.62
#